data_AF-A0A151SSM2-F1
#
_entry.id   AF-A0A151SSM2-F1
#
_cell.length_a   1.000
_cell.length_b   1.000
_cell.length_c   1.000
_cell.angle_alpha   90.00
_cell.angle_beta   90.00
_cell.angle_gamma   90.00
#
_symmetry.space_group_name_H-M   'P 1'
#
loop_
_entity.id
_entity.type
_entity.pdbx_description
1 polymer ?
#
loop_
_entity_poly.entity_id
_entity_poly.type
_entity_poly.pdbx_seq_one_letter_code
_entity_poly.pdbx_strand_id
1 'polypeptide(L)'
;MADNSTQGSTTLFSPYKMAKFNLSHRVVLAPMTRCRALNGIPRAALGEYYAQRSTPGGFLISEGTLISPSAPGSVLFLISIPFSFLI
;
A
#
# COMPACT_ATOMS: atom_id res chain seq x y z
N MET A 1 33.84 4.84 -14.94
CA MET A 1 32.92 5.03 -13.81
C MET A 1 32.35 3.66 -13.48
N ALA A 2 32.81 3.03 -12.41
CA ALA A 2 32.54 1.63 -12.11
C ALA A 2 31.14 1.42 -11.49
N ASP A 3 30.37 0.46 -11.99
CA ASP A 3 29.44 -0.33 -11.18
C ASP A 3 29.99 -1.76 -11.19
N ASN A 4 30.55 -2.14 -10.05
CA ASN A 4 31.07 -3.45 -9.76
C ASN A 4 30.16 -4.04 -8.66
N SER A 5 28.89 -4.26 -8.97
CA SER A 5 27.99 -4.98 -8.07
C SER A 5 28.14 -6.48 -8.31
N THR A 6 29.00 -7.09 -7.48
CA THR A 6 29.09 -8.52 -7.23
C THR A 6 27.70 -9.15 -7.30
N GLN A 7 27.47 -10.05 -8.27
CA GLN A 7 26.27 -10.87 -8.40
C GLN A 7 26.20 -11.87 -7.23
N GLY A 8 25.92 -11.35 -6.03
CA GLY A 8 25.49 -12.16 -4.90
C GLY A 8 24.15 -12.79 -5.28
N SER A 9 24.03 -14.10 -5.13
CA SER A 9 22.80 -14.88 -5.31
C SER A 9 21.55 -14.04 -5.03
N THR A 10 20.72 -13.76 -6.04
CA THR A 10 19.62 -12.80 -5.94
C THR A 10 18.56 -13.25 -4.93
N THR A 11 18.77 -12.90 -3.67
CA THR A 11 17.93 -13.33 -2.53
C THR A 11 16.50 -12.79 -2.61
N LEU A 12 16.26 -11.78 -3.45
CA LEU A 12 14.97 -11.11 -3.58
C LEU A 12 13.85 -12.04 -4.09
N PHE A 13 14.17 -12.96 -5.00
CA PHE A 13 13.23 -13.95 -5.53
C PHE A 13 13.34 -15.30 -4.83
N SER A 14 14.13 -15.39 -3.75
CA SER A 14 14.18 -16.62 -2.95
C SER A 14 12.89 -16.78 -2.14
N PRO A 15 12.39 -18.02 -1.99
CA PRO A 15 11.24 -18.28 -1.15
C PRO A 15 11.54 -17.92 0.30
N TYR A 16 10.54 -17.42 1.01
CA TYR A 16 10.66 -16.98 2.39
C TYR A 16 9.44 -17.41 3.21
N LYS A 17 9.67 -18.01 4.37
CA LYS A 17 8.61 -18.42 5.29
C LYS A 17 8.36 -17.31 6.32
N MET A 18 7.20 -16.66 6.22
CA MET A 18 6.74 -15.63 7.15
C MET A 18 5.69 -16.23 8.09
N ALA A 19 6.10 -16.68 9.27
CA ALA A 19 5.24 -17.34 10.25
C ALA A 19 4.44 -18.52 9.65
N LYS A 20 3.14 -18.31 9.40
CA LYS A 20 2.23 -19.32 8.81
C LYS A 20 2.16 -19.26 7.28
N PHE A 21 2.73 -18.22 6.66
CA PHE A 21 2.68 -17.99 5.22
C PHE A 21 4.00 -18.39 4.56
N ASN A 22 3.92 -19.09 3.42
CA ASN A 22 5.06 -19.38 2.58
C ASN A 22 5.02 -18.44 1.37
N LEU A 23 5.99 -17.53 1.27
CA LEU A 23 6.10 -16.57 0.20
C LEU A 23 7.07 -17.08 -0.87
N SER A 24 6.71 -16.87 -2.13
CA SER A 24 7.55 -17.23 -3.28
C SER A 24 8.72 -16.27 -3.48
N HIS A 25 8.58 -15.03 -2.98
CA HIS A 25 9.57 -13.96 -3.12
C HIS A 25 9.48 -12.99 -1.94
N ARG A 26 10.52 -12.16 -1.79
CA ARG A 26 10.64 -11.17 -0.71
C ARG A 26 10.19 -9.76 -1.10
N VAL A 27 9.63 -9.60 -2.30
CA VAL A 27 9.01 -8.35 -2.76
C VAL A 27 7.61 -8.25 -2.13
N VAL A 28 7.35 -7.15 -1.43
CA VAL A 28 6.11 -6.90 -0.70
C VAL A 28 5.52 -5.57 -1.15
N LEU A 29 4.19 -5.50 -1.31
CA LEU A 29 3.50 -4.23 -1.49
C LEU A 29 3.39 -3.52 -0.14
N ALA A 30 4.10 -2.39 0.00
CA ALA A 30 4.01 -1.54 1.17
C ALA A 30 2.62 -0.89 1.32
N PRO A 31 2.18 -0.58 2.56
CA PRO A 31 0.93 0.14 2.79
C PRO A 31 1.03 1.55 2.18
N MET A 32 0.13 1.88 1.26
CA MET A 32 0.10 3.17 0.56
C MET A 32 -1.32 3.72 0.53
N THR A 33 -1.57 4.81 1.25
CA THR A 33 -2.87 5.52 1.22
C THR A 33 -3.07 6.21 -0.13
N ARG A 34 -4.14 5.87 -0.86
CA ARG A 34 -4.39 6.41 -2.22
C ARG A 34 -5.51 7.43 -2.29
N CYS A 35 -6.27 7.64 -1.22
CA CYS A 35 -7.42 8.56 -1.15
C CYS A 35 -8.45 8.33 -2.27
N ARG A 36 -8.64 7.09 -2.71
CA ARG A 36 -9.58 6.70 -3.79
C ARG A 36 -10.88 6.08 -3.28
N ALA A 37 -10.97 5.82 -1.98
CA ALA A 37 -12.19 5.34 -1.33
C ALA A 37 -13.07 6.53 -0.93
N LEU A 38 -14.15 6.78 -1.67
CA LEU A 38 -15.15 7.78 -1.30
C LEU A 38 -15.89 7.28 -0.04
N ASN A 39 -15.94 8.13 1.00
CA ASN A 39 -16.52 7.79 2.30
C ASN A 39 -15.91 6.53 2.96
N GLY A 40 -14.66 6.19 2.63
CA GLY A 40 -14.02 4.98 3.13
C GLY A 40 -14.55 3.67 2.52
N ILE A 41 -15.36 3.74 1.46
CA ILE A 41 -15.93 2.56 0.78
C ILE A 41 -15.03 2.16 -0.40
N PRO A 42 -14.44 0.95 -0.39
CA PRO A 42 -13.74 0.38 -1.53
C PRO A 42 -14.62 0.31 -2.78
N ARG A 43 -14.11 0.76 -3.93
CA ARG A 43 -14.78 0.64 -5.24
C ARG A 43 -14.05 -0.38 -6.13
N ALA A 44 -14.68 -0.74 -7.26
CA ALA A 44 -14.13 -1.68 -8.24
C ALA A 44 -12.69 -1.33 -8.69
N ALA A 45 -12.39 -0.03 -8.89
CA ALA A 45 -11.05 0.43 -9.26
C ALA A 45 -9.96 0.11 -8.21
N LEU A 46 -10.33 0.00 -6.93
CA LEU A 46 -9.41 -0.41 -5.87
C LEU A 46 -9.12 -1.92 -5.96
N GLY A 47 -10.14 -2.72 -6.28
CA GLY A 47 -9.98 -4.15 -6.53
C GLY A 47 -9.05 -4.43 -7.71
N GLU A 48 -9.25 -3.73 -8.83
CA GLU A 48 -8.37 -3.82 -9.99
C GLU A 48 -6.93 -3.39 -9.66
N TYR A 49 -6.78 -2.33 -8.87
CA TYR A 49 -5.47 -1.85 -8.43
C TYR A 49 -4.65 -2.91 -7.66
N TYR A 50 -5.30 -3.65 -6.74
CA TYR A 50 -4.64 -4.73 -6.02
C TYR A 50 -4.45 -5.98 -6.88
N ALA A 51 -5.40 -6.29 -7.77
CA ALA A 51 -5.27 -7.42 -8.70
C ALA A 51 -4.04 -7.26 -9.60
N GLN A 52 -3.79 -6.06 -10.15
CA GLN A 52 -2.62 -5.75 -10.97
C GLN A 52 -1.28 -5.93 -10.24
N ARG A 53 -1.28 -5.89 -8.91
CA ARG A 53 -0.08 -5.98 -8.06
C ARG A 53 0.02 -7.31 -7.31
N SER A 54 -0.97 -8.18 -7.50
CA SER A 54 -0.99 -9.50 -6.90
C SER A 54 -0.12 -10.44 -7.72
N THR A 55 0.89 -11.01 -7.08
CA THR A 55 1.78 -12.01 -7.67
C THR A 55 1.60 -13.34 -6.94
N PRO A 56 1.81 -14.50 -7.60
CA PRO A 56 1.68 -15.80 -6.96
C PRO A 56 2.63 -15.95 -5.76
N GLY A 57 2.07 -16.16 -4.57
CA GLY A 57 2.83 -16.24 -3.32
C GLY A 57 3.52 -14.93 -2.91
N GLY A 58 3.03 -13.79 -3.41
CA GLY A 58 3.44 -12.46 -2.96
C GLY A 58 2.65 -12.01 -1.72
N PHE A 59 3.24 -11.09 -0.95
CA PHE A 59 2.61 -10.51 0.22
C PHE A 59 2.24 -9.05 -0.05
N LEU A 60 0.99 -8.68 0.22
CA LEU A 60 0.48 -7.34 0.00
C LEU A 60 -0.11 -6.78 1.30
N ILE A 61 0.26 -5.56 1.64
CA ILE A 61 -0.34 -4.81 2.75
C ILE A 61 -1.27 -3.76 2.15
N SER A 62 -2.54 -3.77 2.56
CA SER A 62 -3.53 -2.82 2.07
C SER A 62 -3.23 -1.39 2.56
N GLU A 63 -3.88 -0.42 1.93
CA GLU A 63 -3.93 0.95 2.45
C GLU A 63 -4.53 1.00 3.87
N GLY A 64 -4.20 2.09 4.59
CA GLY A 64 -4.75 2.35 5.91
C GLY A 64 -6.27 2.49 5.84
N THR A 65 -6.98 1.55 6.45
CA THR A 65 -8.44 1.58 6.55
C THR A 65 -8.85 2.14 7.90
N LEU A 66 -9.76 3.12 7.89
CA LEU A 66 -10.26 3.74 9.11
C LEU A 66 -11.13 2.74 9.89
N ILE A 67 -10.83 2.56 11.18
CA ILE A 67 -11.59 1.66 12.06
C ILE A 67 -12.85 2.29 12.66
N SER A 68 -12.92 3.62 12.70
CA SER A 68 -14.05 4.35 13.27
C SER A 68 -14.26 5.70 12.56
N PRO A 69 -15.47 6.28 12.63
CA PRO A 69 -15.75 7.61 12.07
C PRO A 69 -14.93 8.74 12.70
N SER A 70 -14.37 8.53 13.90
CA SER A 70 -13.51 9.48 14.61
C SER A 70 -12.01 9.26 14.34
N ALA A 71 -11.63 8.20 13.62
CA ALA A 71 -10.26 7.90 13.24
C ALA A 71 -9.65 8.74 12.10
N PRO A 72 -10.39 9.46 11.21
CA PRO A 72 -9.73 10.26 10.17
C PRO A 72 -9.01 11.46 10.77
N GLY A 73 -7.72 11.31 11.08
CA GLY A 73 -6.82 12.41 11.39
C GLY A 73 -6.34 13.10 10.11
N SER A 74 -6.44 14.43 10.07
CA SER A 74 -5.85 15.40 9.13
C SER A 74 -6.11 15.27 7.61
N VAL A 75 -6.42 14.09 7.08
CA VAL A 75 -6.56 13.86 5.63
C VAL A 75 -7.91 14.35 5.10
N LEU A 76 -8.97 14.30 5.91
CA LEU A 76 -10.31 14.77 5.53
C LEU A 76 -10.60 16.20 6.02
N PHE A 77 -9.89 16.68 7.06
CA PHE A 77 -10.15 18.00 7.65
C PHE A 77 -9.72 19.17 6.74
N LEU A 78 -8.75 18.95 5.85
CA LEU A 78 -8.28 19.98 4.91
C LEU A 78 -9.23 20.23 3.73
N ILE A 79 -10.26 19.39 3.50
CA ILE A 79 -11.19 19.56 2.37
C ILE A 79 -12.45 20.34 2.79
N SER A 80 -12.62 20.64 4.09
CA SER A 80 -13.84 21.29 4.62
C SER A 80 -13.61 22.64 5.28
N ILE A 81 -12.44 23.27 5.11
CA ILE A 81 -12.27 24.67 5.48
C ILE A 81 -12.73 25.52 4.28
N PRO A 82 -13.90 26.21 4.34
CA PRO A 82 -14.25 27.16 3.31
C PRO A 82 -13.19 28.26 3.28
N PHE A 83 -12.71 28.59 2.08
CA PHE A 83 -11.74 29.65 1.77
C PHE A 83 -12.33 31.07 2.02
N SER A 84 -13.06 31.26 3.12
CA SER A 84 -13.82 32.48 3.44
C SER A 84 -13.41 33.12 4.77
N PHE A 85 -12.39 32.60 5.45
CA PHE A 85 -11.80 33.21 6.65
C PHE A 85 -10.33 33.56 6.41
N LEU A 86 -10.10 34.50 5.48
CA LEU A 86 -8.85 35.27 5.40
C LEU A 86 -9.13 36.63 4.73
N ILE A 87 -9.93 37.46 5.41
CA ILE A 87 -9.87 38.94 5.34
C ILE A 87 -10.13 39.44 6.77
#